data_AF-A0A0F9MNW2-F1
#
_entry.id   AF-A0A0F9MNW2-F1
#
_cell.length_a   1.000
_cell.length_b   1.000
_cell.length_c   1.000
_cell.angle_alpha   90.00
_cell.angle_beta   90.00
_cell.angle_gamma   90.00
#
_symmetry.space_group_name_H-M   'P 1'
#
loop_
_entity.id
_entity.type
_entity.pdbx_description
1 polymer ?
#
loop_
_entity_poly.entity_id
_entity_poly.type
_entity_poly.pdbx_seq_one_letter_code
_entity_poly.pdbx_strand_id
1 'polypeptide(L)'
;MIKIKKIIIVCDISNICYYNTRGDQPKLKNIDLLFSSIPEDIEFIGIADCSLYHTIDEKLRYKEEYLIPKLITEAPSSTRADDFILNFAVKNNAFILSNDRFLEYDFISKGWLDAHKINFMIINDQLIFQRPMHLIFKNHQKQQNDIGKLDSDGEIIMKMKKTYI
;
A
#
# COMPACT_ATOMS: atom_id res chain seq x y z
N MET A 1 -20.82 -9.66 -15.10
CA MET A 1 -20.51 -9.10 -13.77
C MET A 1 -19.30 -8.20 -13.90
N ILE A 2 -19.45 -6.90 -13.61
CA ILE A 2 -18.31 -5.99 -13.52
C ILE A 2 -17.58 -6.32 -12.21
N LYS A 3 -16.39 -6.91 -12.27
CA LYS A 3 -15.52 -7.03 -11.10
C LYS A 3 -15.06 -5.62 -10.75
N ILE A 4 -15.62 -5.04 -9.69
CA ILE A 4 -15.06 -3.82 -9.10
C ILE A 4 -13.67 -4.19 -8.60
N LYS A 5 -12.64 -3.59 -9.21
CA LYS A 5 -11.25 -3.83 -8.80
C LYS A 5 -11.05 -3.18 -7.43
N LYS A 6 -10.86 -4.01 -6.40
CA LYS A 6 -10.65 -3.56 -5.01
C LYS A 6 -9.39 -2.68 -4.94
N ILE A 7 -9.44 -1.64 -4.12
CA ILE A 7 -8.31 -0.76 -3.91
C ILE A 7 -7.39 -1.45 -2.91
N ILE A 8 -6.12 -1.58 -3.29
CA ILE A 8 -5.13 -2.33 -2.51
C ILE A 8 -4.14 -1.32 -1.94
N ILE A 9 -3.85 -1.45 -0.65
CA ILE A 9 -2.77 -0.75 0.03
C ILE A 9 -1.80 -1.78 0.57
N VAL A 10 -0.55 -1.69 0.13
CA VAL A 10 0.56 -2.35 0.80
C VAL A 10 1.20 -1.38 1.78
N CYS A 11 1.34 -1.81 3.03
CA CYS A 11 1.80 -1.00 4.13
C CYS A 11 3.14 -1.49 4.64
N ASP A 12 4.05 -0.55 4.83
CA ASP A 12 5.33 -0.74 5.49
C ASP A 12 5.13 -0.67 7.01
N ILE A 13 4.98 -1.84 7.64
CA ILE A 13 4.67 -1.95 9.06
C ILE A 13 5.86 -1.51 9.92
N SER A 14 7.09 -1.79 9.48
CA SER A 14 8.29 -1.30 10.15
C SER A 14 8.24 0.23 10.25
N ASN A 15 8.02 0.92 9.13
CA ASN A 15 7.94 2.38 9.09
C ASN A 15 6.82 2.96 9.96
N ILE A 16 5.66 2.28 10.02
CA ILE A 16 4.55 2.65 10.91
C ILE A 16 4.95 2.51 12.38
N CYS A 17 5.56 1.39 12.78
CA CYS A 17 5.94 1.15 14.17
C CYS A 17 7.06 2.07 14.63
N TYR A 18 8.01 2.40 13.75
CA TYR A 18 9.11 3.33 14.03
C TYR A 18 8.70 4.81 13.91
N TYR A 19 7.46 5.12 13.55
CA TYR A 19 7.02 6.51 13.41
C TYR A 19 7.16 7.29 14.73
N ASN A 20 7.92 8.38 14.67
CA ASN A 20 8.17 9.32 15.77
C ASN A 20 8.77 8.68 17.04
N THR A 21 9.44 7.54 16.94
CA THR A 21 10.13 6.93 18.09
C THR A 21 11.47 7.61 18.40
N ARG A 22 12.05 8.39 17.48
CA ARG A 22 13.35 9.11 17.67
C ARG A 22 14.49 8.23 18.22
N GLY A 23 14.52 6.94 17.87
CA GLY A 23 15.51 5.98 18.37
C GLY A 23 15.02 5.11 19.52
N ASP A 24 13.81 5.36 20.03
CA ASP A 24 13.12 4.45 20.95
C ASP A 24 12.57 3.21 20.23
N GLN A 25 12.09 2.29 21.05
CA GLN A 25 11.42 1.06 20.67
C GLN A 25 10.23 1.30 19.71
N PRO A 26 10.08 0.50 18.63
CA PRO A 26 8.89 0.55 17.78
C PRO A 26 7.62 0.25 18.57
N LYS A 27 6.52 0.93 18.20
CA LYS A 27 5.26 0.96 18.96
C LYS A 27 4.15 0.17 18.28
N LEU A 28 3.69 -0.90 18.92
CA LEU A 28 2.53 -1.69 18.51
C LEU A 28 1.26 -0.83 18.44
N LYS A 29 1.10 0.14 19.35
CA LYS A 29 -0.01 1.11 19.31
C LYS A 29 -0.18 1.76 17.92
N ASN A 30 0.90 1.98 17.16
CA ASN A 30 0.80 2.55 15.82
C ASN A 30 0.12 1.60 14.82
N ILE A 31 0.24 0.28 15.02
CA ILE A 31 -0.52 -0.74 14.28
C ILE A 31 -2.01 -0.65 14.63
N ASP A 32 -2.37 -0.46 15.91
CA ASP A 32 -3.77 -0.26 16.31
C ASP A 32 -4.40 0.96 15.64
N LEU A 33 -3.66 2.08 15.62
CA LEU A 33 -4.08 3.31 14.95
C LEU A 33 -4.22 3.11 13.45
N LEU A 34 -3.36 2.29 12.83
CA LEU A 34 -3.46 1.94 11.43
C LEU A 34 -4.74 1.16 11.13
N PHE A 35 -4.99 0.05 11.82
CA PHE A 35 -6.17 -0.78 11.55
C PHE A 35 -7.49 -0.04 11.83
N SER A 36 -7.52 0.85 12.83
CA SER A 36 -8.71 1.69 13.10
C SER A 36 -8.92 2.81 12.06
N SER A 37 -7.90 3.15 11.27
CA SER A 37 -7.97 4.24 10.29
C SER A 37 -8.19 3.77 8.85
N ILE A 38 -8.03 2.47 8.56
CA ILE A 38 -8.22 1.90 7.23
C ILE A 38 -9.69 1.49 7.03
N PRO A 39 -10.39 2.04 6.02
CA PRO A 39 -11.73 1.62 5.64
C PRO A 39 -11.83 0.13 5.28
N GLU A 40 -12.94 -0.52 5.65
CA GLU A 40 -13.18 -1.96 5.42
C GLU A 40 -13.21 -2.38 3.94
N ASP A 41 -13.52 -1.44 3.04
CA ASP A 41 -13.56 -1.68 1.60
C ASP A 41 -12.17 -1.71 0.93
N ILE A 42 -11.12 -1.37 1.68
CA ILE A 42 -9.73 -1.46 1.23
C ILE A 42 -9.18 -2.87 1.47
N GLU A 43 -8.42 -3.36 0.51
CA GLU A 43 -7.59 -4.53 0.70
C GLU A 43 -6.26 -4.10 1.31
N PHE A 44 -6.03 -4.49 2.56
CA PHE A 44 -4.84 -4.15 3.31
C PHE A 44 -3.84 -5.31 3.28
N ILE A 45 -2.58 -5.00 2.94
CA ILE A 45 -1.46 -5.93 2.95
C ILE A 45 -0.35 -5.34 3.83
N GLY A 46 -0.14 -5.88 5.03
CA GLY A 46 0.95 -5.46 5.92
C GLY A 46 2.23 -6.26 5.67
N ILE A 47 3.34 -5.57 5.40
CA ILE A 47 4.68 -6.18 5.29
C ILE A 47 5.61 -5.52 6.31
N ALA A 48 6.33 -6.33 7.09
CA ALA A 48 7.31 -5.87 8.08
C ALA A 48 8.71 -6.46 7.79
N ASP A 49 9.76 -5.79 8.25
CA ASP A 49 11.09 -6.41 8.32
C ASP A 49 11.11 -7.50 9.39
N CYS A 50 11.89 -8.56 9.15
CA CYS A 50 12.03 -9.66 10.11
C CYS A 50 12.60 -9.20 11.48
N SER A 51 13.30 -8.06 11.49
CA SER A 51 13.90 -7.51 12.71
C SER A 51 12.87 -6.87 13.64
N LEU A 52 11.68 -6.50 13.13
CA LEU A 52 10.67 -5.79 13.91
C LEU A 52 10.20 -6.61 15.12
N TYR A 53 9.96 -7.92 14.96
CA TYR A 53 9.58 -8.80 16.08
C TYR A 53 10.60 -8.80 17.22
N HIS A 54 11.87 -8.53 16.94
CA HIS A 54 12.91 -8.51 17.96
C HIS A 54 12.96 -7.21 18.74
N THR A 55 12.46 -6.11 18.17
CA THR A 55 12.58 -4.78 18.76
C THR A 55 11.25 -4.21 19.24
N ILE A 56 10.10 -4.59 18.66
CA ILE A 56 8.79 -4.00 18.98
C ILE A 56 8.40 -4.17 20.46
N ASP A 57 7.72 -3.16 21.01
CA ASP A 57 7.03 -3.31 22.28
C ASP A 57 5.86 -4.30 22.15
N GLU A 58 5.35 -4.77 23.30
CA GLU A 58 4.23 -5.72 23.33
C GLU A 58 4.41 -6.95 22.39
N LYS A 59 5.65 -7.43 22.25
CA LYS A 59 6.07 -8.48 21.30
C LYS A 59 5.16 -9.71 21.22
N LEU A 60 4.67 -10.20 22.37
CA LEU A 60 3.76 -11.35 22.41
C LEU A 60 2.43 -11.03 21.71
N ARG A 61 1.88 -9.85 22.01
CA ARG A 61 0.66 -9.35 21.38
C ARG A 61 0.86 -9.14 19.88
N TYR A 62 2.00 -8.58 19.46
CA TYR A 62 2.32 -8.43 18.03
C TYR A 62 2.23 -9.78 17.28
N LYS A 63 2.79 -10.84 17.88
CA LYS A 63 2.76 -12.18 17.32
C LYS A 63 1.37 -12.79 17.30
N GLU A 64 0.66 -12.72 18.43
CA GLU A 64 -0.64 -13.37 18.62
C GLU A 64 -1.75 -12.71 17.79
N GLU A 65 -1.75 -11.37 17.74
CA GLU A 65 -2.82 -10.61 17.07
C GLU A 65 -2.55 -10.39 15.58
N TYR A 66 -1.30 -10.30 15.13
CA TYR A 66 -1.00 -9.92 13.74
C TYR A 66 -0.22 -10.96 12.93
N LEU A 67 0.81 -11.60 13.49
CA LEU A 67 1.65 -12.54 12.74
C LEU A 67 0.98 -13.92 12.56
N ILE A 68 0.49 -14.53 13.65
CA ILE A 68 -0.17 -15.84 13.60
C ILE A 68 -1.41 -15.80 12.69
N PRO A 69 -2.29 -14.78 12.78
CA PRO A 69 -3.44 -14.66 11.89
C PRO A 69 -3.09 -14.22 10.46
N LYS A 70 -1.81 -13.88 10.21
CA LYS A 70 -1.29 -13.39 8.92
C LYS A 70 -1.92 -12.08 8.44
N LEU A 71 -2.28 -11.20 9.39
CA LEU A 71 -2.65 -9.82 9.07
C LEU A 71 -1.42 -9.00 8.65
N ILE A 72 -0.25 -9.36 9.18
CA ILE A 72 1.05 -8.82 8.82
C ILE A 72 1.96 -9.99 8.45
N THR A 73 2.72 -9.83 7.37
CA THR A 73 3.73 -10.80 6.91
C THR A 73 5.12 -10.21 7.10
N GLU A 74 6.01 -10.96 7.74
CA GLU A 74 7.43 -10.56 7.83
C GLU A 74 8.19 -10.98 6.58
N ALA A 75 9.03 -10.08 6.08
CA ALA A 75 10.00 -10.41 5.05
C ALA A 75 10.95 -11.52 5.55
N PRO A 76 11.42 -12.42 4.68
CA PRO A 76 12.41 -13.42 5.05
C PRO A 76 13.67 -12.81 5.68
N SER A 77 14.34 -13.58 6.52
CA SER A 77 15.63 -13.17 7.10
C SER A 77 16.63 -12.79 6.00
N SER A 78 17.41 -11.74 6.26
CA SER A 78 18.43 -11.22 5.34
C SER A 78 17.86 -10.65 4.02
N THR A 79 16.57 -10.36 3.97
CA THR A 79 15.93 -9.63 2.85
C THR A 79 15.29 -8.35 3.37
N ARG A 80 15.21 -7.33 2.51
CA ARG A 80 14.60 -6.04 2.87
C ARG A 80 13.10 -6.11 2.62
N ALA A 81 12.29 -5.66 3.57
CA ALA A 81 10.84 -5.58 3.37
C ALA A 81 10.47 -4.68 2.17
N ASP A 82 11.22 -3.60 1.96
CA ASP A 82 11.11 -2.67 0.85
C ASP A 82 11.03 -3.37 -0.52
N ASP A 83 11.86 -4.39 -0.76
CA ASP A 83 11.88 -5.14 -2.02
C ASP A 83 10.51 -5.77 -2.31
N PHE A 84 9.88 -6.36 -1.28
CA PHE A 84 8.57 -7.00 -1.40
C PHE A 84 7.46 -5.96 -1.52
N ILE A 85 7.52 -4.87 -0.75
CA ILE A 85 6.55 -3.78 -0.79
C ILE A 85 6.49 -3.18 -2.20
N LEU A 86 7.65 -2.81 -2.75
CA LEU A 86 7.75 -2.19 -4.06
C LEU A 86 7.32 -3.13 -5.19
N ASN A 87 7.80 -4.38 -5.19
CA ASN A 87 7.40 -5.36 -6.20
C ASN A 87 5.90 -5.69 -6.11
N PHE A 88 5.34 -5.81 -4.91
CA PHE A 88 3.91 -6.05 -4.72
C PHE A 88 3.09 -4.88 -5.25
N ALA A 89 3.50 -3.64 -4.93
CA ALA A 89 2.81 -2.45 -5.36
C ALA A 89 2.79 -2.31 -6.89
N VAL A 90 3.93 -2.51 -7.55
CA VAL A 90 4.02 -2.47 -9.02
C VAL A 90 3.17 -3.57 -9.65
N LYS A 91 3.31 -4.81 -9.17
CA LYS A 91 2.61 -5.97 -9.74
C LYS A 91 1.08 -5.85 -9.63
N ASN A 92 0.59 -5.29 -8.52
CA ASN A 92 -0.84 -5.22 -8.24
C ASN A 92 -1.46 -3.84 -8.47
N ASN A 93 -0.66 -2.85 -8.91
CA ASN A 93 -1.06 -1.44 -8.96
C ASN A 93 -1.65 -0.97 -7.61
N ALA A 94 -0.97 -1.33 -6.53
CA ALA A 94 -1.36 -0.99 -5.17
C ALA A 94 -0.74 0.34 -4.73
N PHE A 95 -1.42 1.03 -3.80
CA PHE A 95 -0.82 2.16 -3.11
C PHE A 95 0.15 1.69 -2.04
N ILE A 96 1.18 2.49 -1.77
CA ILE A 96 2.20 2.22 -0.75
C ILE A 96 1.96 3.16 0.42
N LEU A 97 1.67 2.64 1.61
CA LEU A 97 1.62 3.42 2.83
C LEU A 97 2.98 3.35 3.54
N SER A 98 3.79 4.40 3.38
CA SER A 98 5.10 4.55 4.03
C SER A 98 5.57 6.00 3.95
N ASN A 99 6.30 6.44 4.99
CA ASN A 99 7.02 7.71 4.95
C ASN A 99 8.41 7.60 4.33
N ASP A 100 8.91 6.39 4.06
CA ASP A 100 10.16 6.19 3.34
C ASP A 100 10.09 6.82 1.94
N ARG A 101 11.25 7.23 1.43
CA ARG A 101 11.43 7.81 0.11
C ARG A 101 11.87 6.78 -0.93
N PHE A 102 12.33 5.60 -0.54
CA PHE A 102 12.78 4.52 -1.43
C PHE A 102 13.83 4.99 -2.46
N LEU A 103 14.74 5.87 -2.06
CA LEU A 103 15.65 6.56 -2.99
C LEU A 103 16.69 5.64 -3.64
N GLU A 104 16.93 4.47 -3.08
CA GLU A 104 17.91 3.49 -3.60
C GLU A 104 17.32 2.53 -4.66
N TYR A 105 16.04 2.69 -4.99
CA TYR A 105 15.30 1.78 -5.87
C TYR A 105 15.10 2.35 -7.27
N ASP A 106 16.14 2.23 -8.11
CA ASP A 106 16.17 2.81 -9.46
C ASP A 106 15.21 2.15 -10.47
N PHE A 107 14.70 0.95 -10.17
CA PHE A 107 13.77 0.25 -11.07
C PHE A 107 12.35 0.86 -11.07
N ILE A 108 12.06 1.80 -10.18
CA ILE A 108 10.78 2.51 -10.08
C ILE A 108 10.98 3.98 -10.39
N SER A 109 10.20 4.49 -11.33
CA SER A 109 10.23 5.91 -11.64
C SER A 109 9.69 6.75 -10.47
N LYS A 110 10.34 7.90 -10.21
CA LYS A 110 9.89 8.86 -9.19
C LYS A 110 8.42 9.27 -9.38
N GLY A 111 7.99 9.49 -10.63
CA GLY A 111 6.61 9.87 -10.93
C GLY A 111 5.59 8.79 -10.57
N TRP A 112 5.91 7.52 -10.80
CA TRP A 112 5.05 6.41 -10.36
C TRP A 112 4.99 6.34 -8.84
N LEU A 113 6.14 6.46 -8.15
CA LEU A 113 6.20 6.43 -6.70
C LEU A 113 5.41 7.60 -6.08
N ASP A 114 5.54 8.82 -6.61
CA ASP A 114 4.78 9.99 -6.16
C ASP A 114 3.26 9.81 -6.34
N ALA A 115 2.83 9.06 -7.36
CA ALA A 115 1.42 8.76 -7.59
C ALA A 115 0.86 7.68 -6.65
N HIS A 116 1.67 6.68 -6.29
CA HIS A 116 1.23 5.50 -5.53
C HIS A 116 1.55 5.58 -4.04
N LYS A 117 2.51 6.41 -3.62
CA LYS A 117 2.90 6.53 -2.22
C LYS A 117 1.96 7.45 -1.45
N ILE A 118 1.60 7.01 -0.26
CA ILE A 118 0.77 7.70 0.71
C ILE A 118 1.63 7.89 1.96
N ASN A 119 1.99 9.14 2.23
CA ASN A 119 2.62 9.52 3.48
C ASN A 119 1.57 9.59 4.61
N PHE A 120 2.03 9.52 5.86
CA PHE A 120 1.15 9.59 7.03
C PHE A 120 1.79 10.36 8.18
N MET A 121 0.94 10.80 9.11
CA MET A 121 1.33 11.32 10.42
C MET A 121 0.47 10.68 11.50
N ILE A 122 0.96 10.66 12.74
CA ILE A 122 0.14 10.36 13.91
C ILE A 122 0.04 11.64 14.73
N ILE A 123 -1.18 12.16 14.88
CA ILE A 123 -1.47 13.42 15.58
C ILE A 123 -2.61 13.14 16.57
N ASN A 124 -2.40 13.45 17.85
CA ASN A 124 -3.40 13.24 18.90
C ASN A 124 -4.01 11.81 18.89
N ASP A 125 -3.15 10.79 18.77
CA ASP A 125 -3.58 9.38 18.65
C ASP A 125 -4.51 9.09 17.46
N GLN A 126 -4.36 9.83 16.36
CA GLN A 126 -5.05 9.56 15.12
C GLN A 126 -4.04 9.44 13.98
N LEU A 127 -4.13 8.38 13.19
CA LEU A 127 -3.34 8.22 11.99
C LEU A 127 -3.99 9.01 10.85
N ILE A 128 -3.27 10.01 10.34
CA ILE A 128 -3.71 10.92 9.29
C ILE A 128 -2.92 10.64 8.01
N PHE A 129 -3.62 10.33 6.93
CA PHE A 129 -3.01 10.18 5.60
C PHE A 129 -2.76 11.55 4.95
N GLN A 130 -1.62 11.73 4.29
CA GLN A 130 -1.26 12.96 3.57
C GLN A 130 -2.31 13.32 2.51
N ARG A 131 -2.94 12.31 1.92
CA ARG A 131 -4.00 12.47 0.91
C ARG A 131 -5.29 11.90 1.48
N PRO A 132 -6.44 12.60 1.32
CA PRO A 132 -7.72 12.03 1.71
C PRO A 132 -7.98 10.73 0.94
N MET A 133 -8.24 9.64 1.66
CA MET A 133 -8.49 8.31 1.08
C MET A 133 -9.59 8.35 0.01
N HIS A 134 -10.66 9.11 0.24
CA HIS A 134 -11.74 9.28 -0.73
C HIS A 134 -11.31 9.90 -2.07
N LEU A 135 -10.25 10.73 -2.09
CA LEU A 135 -9.73 11.31 -3.34
C LEU A 135 -8.84 10.31 -4.09
N ILE A 136 -8.08 9.50 -3.35
CA ILE A 136 -7.33 8.37 -3.92
C ILE A 136 -8.30 7.44 -4.66
N PHE A 137 -9.46 7.18 -4.06
CA PHE A 137 -10.49 6.32 -4.65
C PHE A 137 -11.14 6.91 -5.90
N LYS A 138 -11.52 8.20 -5.88
CA LYS A 138 -12.13 8.88 -7.02
C LYS A 138 -11.20 8.91 -8.24
N ASN A 139 -9.92 9.17 -8.02
CA ASN A 139 -8.94 9.20 -9.11
C ASN A 139 -8.70 7.80 -9.70
N HIS A 140 -8.66 6.77 -8.86
CA HIS A 140 -8.51 5.39 -9.30
C HIS A 140 -9.73 4.92 -10.11
N GLN A 141 -10.95 5.27 -9.70
CA GLN A 141 -12.18 4.99 -10.46
C GLN A 141 -12.24 5.76 -11.78
N LYS A 142 -11.82 7.03 -11.79
CA LYS A 142 -11.80 7.84 -13.02
C LYS A 142 -10.81 7.29 -14.05
N GLN A 143 -9.60 6.92 -13.62
CA GLN A 143 -8.62 6.27 -14.50
C GLN A 143 -9.15 4.94 -15.06
N GLN A 144 -9.85 4.14 -14.26
CA GLN A 144 -10.51 2.92 -14.75
C GLN A 144 -11.61 3.22 -15.78
N ASN A 145 -12.40 4.27 -15.56
CA ASN A 145 -13.45 4.68 -16.50
C ASN A 145 -12.89 5.24 -17.80
N ASP A 146 -11.74 5.93 -17.75
CA ASP A 146 -11.07 6.45 -18.95
C ASP A 146 -10.37 5.33 -19.74
N ILE A 147 -9.77 4.35 -19.06
CA ILE A 147 -9.25 3.12 -19.70
C ILE A 147 -10.38 2.28 -20.30
N GLY A 148 -11.54 2.19 -19.63
CA GLY A 148 -12.73 1.50 -20.15
C GLY A 148 -13.44 2.25 -21.29
N LYS A 149 -13.07 3.52 -21.55
CA LYS A 149 -13.53 4.34 -22.69
C LYS A 149 -12.54 4.39 -23.84
N LEU A 150 -11.28 4.00 -23.64
CA LEU A 150 -10.32 3.78 -24.70
C LEU A 150 -10.68 2.44 -25.35
N ASP A 151 -11.47 2.53 -26.42
CA ASP A 151 -12.02 1.50 -27.30
C ASP A 151 -11.83 0.05 -26.79
N SER A 152 -12.94 -0.62 -26.48
CA SER A 152 -12.93 -2.09 -26.40
C SER A 152 -12.24 -2.65 -27.65
N ASP A 153 -11.45 -3.72 -27.53
CA ASP A 153 -10.78 -4.34 -28.68
C ASP A 153 -11.76 -4.61 -29.85
N GLY A 154 -13.05 -4.79 -29.55
CA GLY A 154 -14.15 -4.86 -30.52
C GLY A 154 -14.44 -3.57 -31.31
N GLU A 155 -14.34 -2.38 -30.71
CA GLU A 155 -14.53 -1.09 -31.40
C GLU A 155 -13.34 -0.71 -32.29
N ILE A 156 -12.10 -1.06 -31.89
CA ILE A 156 -10.91 -0.87 -32.73
C ILE A 156 -11.01 -1.75 -33.99
N ILE A 157 -11.37 -3.03 -33.83
CA ILE A 157 -11.56 -3.97 -34.95
C ILE A 157 -12.71 -3.52 -35.87
N MET A 158 -13.79 -2.96 -35.32
CA MET A 158 -14.92 -2.48 -36.10
C MET A 158 -14.61 -1.18 -36.86
N LYS A 159 -13.82 -0.27 -36.28
CA LYS A 159 -13.27 0.92 -36.98
C LYS A 159 -12.30 0.51 -38.10
N MET A 160 -11.44 -0.48 -37.87
CA MET A 160 -10.52 -1.00 -38.90
C MET A 160 -11.24 -1.64 -40.09
N LYS A 161 -12.37 -2.34 -39.87
CA LYS A 161 -13.17 -2.93 -40.96
C LYS A 161 -13.96 -1.92 -41.79
N LYS A 162 -14.33 -0.76 -41.23
CA LYS A 162 -15.06 0.30 -41.96
C LYS A 162 -14.18 1.14 -42.88
N THR A 163 -12.86 1.08 -42.74
CA THR A 163 -11.91 1.85 -43.55
C THR A 163 -11.51 1.13 -44.85
N TYR A 164 -11.90 -0.13 -45.04
CA TYR A 164 -11.55 -0.97 -46.20
C TYR A 164 -12.76 -1.38 -47.07
N ILE A 165 -13.85 -0.61 -47.06
CA ILE A 165 -14.96 -0.77 -48.01
C ILE A 165 -15.17 0.56 -48.73
#